data_AF-A0AAE9ZBI0-F1
#
_entry.id   AF-A0AAE9ZBI0-F1
#
_cell.length_a   1.000
_cell.length_b   1.000
_cell.length_c   1.000
_cell.angle_alpha   90.00
_cell.angle_beta   90.00
_cell.angle_gamma   90.00
#
_symmetry.space_group_name_H-M   'P 1'
#
loop_
_entity.id
_entity.type
_entity.pdbx_description
1 polymer ?
#
loop_
_entity_poly.entity_id
_entity_poly.type
_entity_poly.pdbx_seq_one_letter_code
_entity_poly.pdbx_strand_id
1 'polypeptide(L)'
;MTEPTLTYRGTLKSMPFPHKPSVAEAQMLPLTSDSDFEVFTGFSSSSCPVLLNVREHYQLLSDLVDVAQECWPGITILVRISMPGGMRIPAKLLTDNILLLEDVAAEEQKLVAANKTFLVVEDRFSHVEIDNNDNSIYLRLYANEDGQTLTTNALQPLISCLQERGVVG
;
A
#
# COMPACT_ATOMS: atom_id res chain seq x y z
N MET A 1 -12.62 10.73 18.10
CA MET A 1 -12.17 9.96 16.93
C MET A 1 -12.42 8.50 17.27
N THR A 2 -13.18 7.79 16.43
CA THR A 2 -13.37 6.35 16.62
C THR A 2 -12.07 5.66 16.25
N GLU A 3 -11.52 4.87 17.16
CA GLU A 3 -10.31 4.08 16.88
C GLU A 3 -10.64 2.91 15.95
N PRO A 4 -9.68 2.47 15.12
CA PRO A 4 -9.84 1.26 14.32
C PRO A 4 -10.12 0.05 15.21
N THR A 5 -11.02 -0.82 14.76
CA THR A 5 -11.38 -2.06 15.47
C THR A 5 -10.21 -3.02 15.54
N LEU A 6 -9.47 -3.16 14.44
CA LEU A 6 -8.26 -3.98 14.36
C LEU A 6 -7.19 -3.23 13.58
N THR A 7 -5.93 -3.41 13.99
CA THR A 7 -4.79 -2.81 13.31
C THR A 7 -3.65 -3.81 13.18
N TYR A 8 -2.85 -3.65 12.13
CA TYR A 8 -1.62 -4.40 11.92
C TYR A 8 -0.56 -3.49 11.30
N ARG A 9 0.65 -3.50 11.83
CA ARG A 9 1.81 -2.80 11.26
C ARG A 9 2.90 -3.80 10.92
N GLY A 10 3.41 -3.74 9.70
CA GLY A 10 4.51 -4.56 9.22
C GLY A 10 5.59 -3.72 8.54
N THR A 11 6.72 -4.36 8.25
CA THR A 11 7.81 -3.79 7.45
C THR A 11 8.26 -4.79 6.40
N LEU A 12 8.37 -4.37 5.16
CA LEU A 12 8.94 -5.18 4.08
C LEU A 12 10.45 -5.35 4.31
N LYS A 13 10.90 -6.61 4.43
CA LYS A 13 12.30 -6.97 4.73
C LYS A 13 12.98 -7.79 3.64
N SER A 14 12.23 -8.31 2.68
CA SER A 14 12.76 -9.08 1.56
C SER A 14 11.98 -8.81 0.27
N MET A 15 12.52 -9.25 -0.87
CA MET A 15 11.85 -9.15 -2.17
C MET A 15 10.54 -9.95 -2.16
N PRO A 16 9.38 -9.37 -2.52
CA PRO A 16 8.08 -10.05 -2.46
C PRO A 16 7.91 -11.23 -3.44
N PHE A 17 8.72 -11.27 -4.50
CA PHE A 17 8.60 -12.26 -5.58
C PHE A 17 9.97 -12.91 -5.90
N PRO A 18 10.59 -13.62 -4.94
CA PRO A 18 12.00 -14.06 -5.04
C PRO A 18 12.27 -15.09 -6.16
N HIS A 19 11.23 -15.74 -6.68
CA HIS A 19 11.32 -16.76 -7.73
C HIS A 19 10.80 -16.30 -9.09
N LYS A 20 10.46 -15.02 -9.21
CA LYS A 20 9.97 -14.43 -10.46
C LYS A 20 11.04 -13.47 -11.00
N PRO A 21 11.56 -13.69 -12.22
CA PRO A 21 12.40 -12.69 -12.87
C PRO A 21 11.64 -11.36 -12.94
N SER A 22 12.27 -10.31 -12.42
CA SER A 22 11.71 -8.96 -12.43
C SER A 22 12.52 -8.07 -13.36
N VAL A 23 11.82 -7.21 -14.08
CA VAL A 23 12.49 -6.17 -14.88
C VAL A 23 12.96 -5.12 -13.87
N ALA A 24 14.24 -4.73 -13.92
CA ALA A 24 14.79 -3.75 -12.98
C ALA A 24 14.02 -2.41 -13.01
N GLU A 25 13.34 -2.11 -14.13
CA GLU A 25 12.56 -0.88 -14.36
C GLU A 25 13.32 0.37 -13.89
N ALA A 26 14.66 0.36 -14.04
CA ALA A 26 15.51 1.49 -13.75
C ALA A 26 15.16 2.61 -14.73
N GLN A 27 14.17 3.42 -14.36
CA GLN A 27 13.78 4.59 -15.13
C GLN A 27 14.96 5.55 -15.04
N MET A 28 15.61 5.80 -16.18
CA MET A 28 16.46 6.98 -16.27
C MET A 28 15.55 8.17 -16.05
N LEU A 29 15.83 8.95 -15.00
CA LEU A 29 15.20 10.24 -14.84
C LEU A 29 15.49 11.05 -16.10
N PRO A 30 14.49 11.75 -16.67
CA PRO A 30 14.67 12.54 -17.88
C PRO A 30 15.41 13.85 -17.57
N LEU A 31 16.60 13.75 -16.97
CA LEU A 31 17.48 14.87 -16.69
C LEU A 31 18.11 15.27 -18.03
N THR A 32 17.79 16.46 -18.52
CA THR A 32 18.17 16.92 -19.87
C THR A 32 19.00 18.20 -19.84
N SER A 33 18.98 18.94 -18.74
CA SER A 33 19.69 20.21 -18.56
C SER A 33 20.56 20.20 -17.29
N ASP A 34 21.59 21.05 -17.26
CA ASP A 34 22.46 21.22 -16.09
C ASP A 34 21.66 21.57 -14.82
N SER A 35 20.57 22.35 -14.97
CA SER A 35 19.65 22.67 -13.88
C SER A 35 18.96 21.43 -13.31
N ASP A 36 18.64 20.43 -14.14
CA ASP A 36 18.02 19.18 -13.67
C ASP A 36 19.00 18.41 -12.79
N PHE A 37 20.28 18.37 -13.19
CA PHE A 37 21.32 17.72 -12.40
C PHE A 37 21.61 18.46 -11.10
N GLU A 38 21.67 19.80 -11.10
CA GLU A 38 21.87 20.60 -9.88
C GLU A 38 20.76 20.35 -8.86
N VAL A 39 19.49 20.38 -9.30
CA VAL A 39 18.35 20.03 -8.44
C VAL A 39 18.48 18.60 -7.94
N PHE A 40 18.93 17.68 -8.79
CA PHE A 40 19.06 16.28 -8.42
C PHE A 40 20.10 16.04 -7.31
N THR A 41 21.20 16.80 -7.30
CA THR A 41 22.19 16.73 -6.21
C THR A 41 21.66 17.18 -4.85
N GLY A 42 20.54 17.90 -4.83
CA GLY A 42 19.87 18.34 -3.61
C GLY A 42 19.01 17.26 -2.92
N PHE A 43 18.70 16.14 -3.59
CA PHE A 43 17.95 15.06 -2.98
C PHE A 43 18.82 14.25 -2.03
N SER A 44 18.32 14.02 -0.82
CA SER A 44 18.91 13.05 0.11
C SER A 44 18.57 11.64 -0.35
N SER A 45 19.59 10.81 -0.58
CA SER A 45 19.40 9.36 -0.76
C SER A 45 18.82 8.76 0.51
N SER A 46 17.78 7.95 0.38
CA SER A 46 17.23 7.19 1.51
C SER A 46 18.18 6.06 1.89
N SER A 47 18.35 5.82 3.20
CA SER A 47 19.06 4.63 3.69
C SER A 47 18.19 3.37 3.66
N CYS A 48 16.91 3.50 3.27
CA CYS A 48 15.97 2.40 3.20
C CYS A 48 16.21 1.59 1.91
N PRO A 49 16.33 0.25 1.97
CA PRO A 49 16.56 -0.54 0.77
C PRO A 49 15.34 -0.51 -0.17
N VAL A 50 15.59 -0.39 -1.48
CA VAL A 50 14.57 -0.60 -2.50
C VAL A 50 14.43 -2.11 -2.71
N LEU A 51 13.30 -2.68 -2.26
CA LEU A 51 13.06 -4.14 -2.25
C LEU A 51 12.08 -4.61 -3.33
N LEU A 52 11.42 -3.67 -4.01
CA LEU A 52 10.46 -3.94 -5.07
C LEU A 52 10.42 -2.76 -6.06
N ASN A 53 10.03 -3.03 -7.30
CA ASN A 53 9.74 -1.98 -8.27
C ASN A 53 8.24 -1.59 -8.26
N VAL A 54 7.87 -0.56 -9.03
CA VAL A 54 6.49 -0.05 -9.11
C VAL A 54 5.50 -1.13 -9.57
N ARG A 55 5.90 -2.01 -10.48
CA ARG A 55 5.03 -3.11 -10.95
C ARG A 55 4.75 -4.11 -9.84
N GLU A 56 5.79 -4.50 -9.10
CA GLU A 56 5.69 -5.42 -7.97
C GLU A 56 4.89 -4.82 -6.82
N HIS A 57 4.99 -3.51 -6.60
CA HIS A 57 4.16 -2.78 -5.64
C HIS A 57 2.68 -2.96 -5.95
N TYR A 58 2.27 -2.64 -7.18
CA TYR A 58 0.87 -2.80 -7.59
C TYR A 58 0.43 -4.27 -7.57
N GLN A 59 1.33 -5.21 -7.88
CA GLN A 59 1.01 -6.63 -7.77
C GLN A 59 0.74 -7.03 -6.30
N LEU A 60 1.58 -6.59 -5.35
CA LEU A 60 1.39 -6.84 -3.93
C LEU A 60 0.08 -6.22 -3.43
N LEU A 61 -0.20 -4.97 -3.77
CA LEU A 61 -1.46 -4.31 -3.41
C LEU A 61 -2.68 -5.01 -4.02
N SER A 62 -2.57 -5.46 -5.27
CA SER A 62 -3.64 -6.23 -5.92
C SER A 62 -3.91 -7.55 -5.20
N ASP A 63 -2.87 -8.30 -4.84
CA ASP A 63 -3.00 -9.56 -4.11
C ASP A 63 -3.67 -9.32 -2.73
N LEU A 64 -3.28 -8.25 -2.04
CA LEU A 64 -3.85 -7.89 -0.75
C LEU A 64 -5.34 -7.52 -0.85
N VAL A 65 -5.71 -6.77 -1.89
CA VAL A 65 -7.10 -6.41 -2.19
C VAL A 65 -7.93 -7.65 -2.53
N ASP A 66 -7.39 -8.60 -3.28
CA ASP A 66 -8.08 -9.86 -3.56
C ASP A 66 -8.44 -10.59 -2.26
N VAL A 67 -7.45 -10.75 -1.37
CA VAL A 67 -7.66 -11.39 -0.06
C VAL A 67 -8.70 -10.63 0.77
N ALA A 68 -8.66 -9.30 0.76
CA ALA A 68 -9.64 -8.47 1.47
C ALA A 68 -11.07 -8.66 0.93
N GLN A 69 -11.24 -8.75 -0.40
CA GLN A 69 -12.54 -8.96 -1.04
C GLN A 69 -13.06 -10.39 -0.84
N GLU A 70 -12.18 -11.38 -0.72
CA GLU A 70 -12.56 -12.75 -0.34
C GLU A 70 -13.05 -12.82 1.11
N CYS A 71 -12.39 -12.09 2.02
CA CYS A 71 -12.77 -12.04 3.43
C CYS A 71 -14.05 -11.22 3.65
N TRP A 72 -14.17 -10.09 2.95
CA TRP A 72 -15.28 -9.13 3.09
C TRP A 72 -15.75 -8.65 1.71
N PRO A 73 -16.60 -9.42 1.03
CA PRO A 73 -17.09 -9.04 -0.30
C PRO A 73 -17.78 -7.67 -0.31
N GLY A 74 -17.29 -6.77 -1.15
CA GLY A 74 -17.87 -5.42 -1.31
C GLY A 74 -17.51 -4.41 -0.22
N ILE A 75 -16.59 -4.75 0.69
CA ILE A 75 -16.06 -3.79 1.67
C ILE A 75 -15.44 -2.59 0.96
N THR A 76 -15.60 -1.38 1.51
CA THR A 76 -14.85 -0.22 1.01
C THR A 76 -13.39 -0.35 1.42
N ILE A 77 -12.45 -0.16 0.48
CA ILE A 77 -11.01 -0.22 0.74
C ILE A 77 -10.37 1.10 0.33
N LEU A 78 -9.74 1.77 1.28
CA LEU A 78 -8.87 2.92 1.03
C LEU A 78 -7.44 2.41 0.83
N VAL A 79 -6.82 2.72 -0.30
CA VAL A 79 -5.41 2.35 -0.56
C VAL A 79 -4.63 3.62 -0.79
N ARG A 80 -3.61 3.83 0.05
CA ARG A 80 -2.67 4.92 -0.15
C ARG A 80 -1.77 4.60 -1.35
N ILE A 81 -1.65 5.53 -2.29
CA ILE A 81 -0.69 5.44 -3.41
C ILE A 81 0.15 6.72 -3.47
N SER A 82 1.47 6.60 -3.43
CA SER A 82 2.39 7.71 -3.73
C SER A 82 2.79 7.66 -5.20
N MET A 83 2.54 8.75 -5.92
CA MET A 83 2.85 8.93 -7.34
C MET A 83 2.27 7.82 -8.24
N PRO A 84 1.14 8.07 -8.94
CA PRO A 84 0.77 7.23 -10.07
C PRO A 84 1.80 7.45 -11.19
N GLY A 85 2.92 6.72 -11.13
CA GLY A 85 3.83 6.62 -12.26
C GLY A 85 3.03 6.14 -13.47
N GLY A 86 3.45 6.48 -14.69
CA GLY A 86 2.75 6.15 -15.95
C GLY A 86 2.55 4.65 -16.26
N MET A 87 2.71 3.79 -15.26
CA MET A 87 2.41 2.36 -15.26
C MET A 87 0.91 2.11 -15.20
N ARG A 88 0.48 0.98 -15.78
CA ARG A 88 -0.91 0.55 -15.73
C ARG A 88 -1.23 0.01 -14.34
N ILE A 89 -2.24 0.61 -13.70
CA ILE A 89 -2.82 0.12 -12.45
C ILE A 89 -3.61 -1.18 -12.74
N PRO A 90 -3.43 -2.27 -11.98
CA PRO A 90 -4.23 -3.48 -12.10
C PRO A 90 -5.73 -3.19 -11.99
N ALA A 91 -6.54 -3.79 -12.87
CA ALA A 91 -7.99 -3.57 -12.91
C ALA A 91 -8.69 -3.87 -11.57
N LYS A 92 -8.12 -4.78 -10.77
CA LYS A 92 -8.58 -5.13 -9.43
C LYS A 92 -8.51 -3.99 -8.43
N LEU A 93 -7.58 -3.05 -8.61
CA LEU A 93 -7.45 -1.84 -7.79
C LEU A 93 -8.36 -0.70 -8.27
N LEU A 94 -9.06 -0.89 -9.38
CA LEU A 94 -9.92 0.11 -10.03
C LEU A 94 -11.41 -0.23 -9.90
N THR A 95 -11.78 -1.14 -9.00
CA THR A 95 -13.19 -1.46 -8.73
C THR A 95 -13.86 -0.37 -7.91
N ASP A 96 -15.19 -0.25 -8.04
CA ASP A 96 -15.97 0.86 -7.45
C ASP A 96 -15.88 0.99 -5.92
N ASN A 97 -15.52 -0.10 -5.23
CA ASN A 97 -15.36 -0.11 -3.78
C ASN A 97 -13.93 0.17 -3.30
N ILE A 98 -13.01 0.52 -4.20
CA ILE A 98 -11.61 0.81 -3.88
C ILE A 98 -11.31 2.27 -4.21
N LEU A 99 -10.81 3.00 -3.22
CA LEU A 99 -10.41 4.38 -3.36
C LEU A 99 -8.89 4.49 -3.27
N LEU A 100 -8.26 4.82 -4.40
CA LEU A 100 -6.82 5.09 -4.48
C LEU A 100 -6.57 6.56 -4.16
N LEU A 101 -5.83 6.82 -3.08
CA LEU A 101 -5.67 8.17 -2.52
C LEU A 101 -4.20 8.47 -2.23
N GLU A 102 -3.76 9.71 -2.45
CA GLU A 102 -2.43 10.15 -2.01
C GLU A 102 -2.36 10.26 -0.48
N ASP A 103 -3.44 10.79 0.11
CA ASP A 103 -3.67 10.89 1.54
C ASP A 103 -5.03 10.25 1.88
N VAL A 104 -5.00 9.23 2.74
CA VAL A 104 -6.20 8.50 3.17
C VAL A 104 -6.93 9.19 4.31
N ALA A 105 -6.29 10.11 5.04
CA ALA A 105 -6.80 10.64 6.30
C ALA A 105 -8.15 11.36 6.16
N ALA A 106 -8.31 12.16 5.10
CA ALA A 106 -9.53 12.90 4.86
C ALA A 106 -10.73 11.97 4.56
N GLU A 107 -10.50 10.90 3.80
CA GLU A 107 -11.56 9.97 3.43
C GLU A 107 -11.88 8.98 4.56
N GLU A 108 -10.84 8.54 5.28
CA GLU A 108 -10.96 7.75 6.51
C GLU A 108 -11.87 8.45 7.53
N GLN A 109 -11.66 9.75 7.77
CA GLN A 109 -12.52 10.54 8.67
C GLN A 109 -13.99 10.59 8.23
N LYS A 110 -14.25 10.72 6.93
CA LYS A 110 -15.63 10.74 6.40
C LYS A 110 -16.32 9.38 6.59
N LEU A 111 -15.62 8.28 6.32
CA LEU A 111 -16.17 6.94 6.47
C LEU A 111 -16.42 6.57 7.93
N VAL A 112 -15.54 7.01 8.84
CA VAL A 112 -15.78 6.90 10.29
C VAL A 112 -17.04 7.69 10.69
N ALA A 113 -17.16 8.94 10.24
CA ALA A 113 -18.32 9.77 10.57
C ALA A 113 -19.64 9.22 9.98
N ALA A 114 -19.56 8.53 8.84
CA ALA A 114 -20.67 7.87 8.19
C ALA A 114 -21.02 6.50 8.80
N ASN A 115 -20.29 6.05 9.84
CA ASN A 115 -20.42 4.73 10.44
C ASN A 115 -20.43 3.65 9.34
N LYS A 116 -19.31 3.52 8.61
CA LYS A 116 -19.11 2.49 7.58
C LYS A 116 -18.07 1.48 8.03
N THR A 117 -18.25 0.21 7.63
CA THR A 117 -17.21 -0.82 7.70
C THR A 117 -16.29 -0.66 6.50
N PHE A 118 -14.99 -0.46 6.74
CA PHE A 118 -14.00 -0.28 5.68
C PHE A 118 -12.59 -0.69 6.13
N LEU A 119 -11.74 -0.98 5.15
CA LEU A 119 -10.33 -1.28 5.33
C LEU A 119 -9.49 -0.10 4.82
N VAL A 120 -8.42 0.23 5.55
CA VAL A 120 -7.37 1.13 5.09
C VAL A 120 -6.09 0.33 4.92
N VAL A 121 -5.48 0.46 3.74
CA VAL A 121 -4.17 -0.06 3.38
C VAL A 121 -3.26 1.13 3.14
N GLU A 122 -2.34 1.38 4.06
CA GLU A 122 -1.40 2.48 3.97
C GLU A 122 0.03 1.95 3.95
N ASP A 123 0.64 1.90 2.77
CA ASP A 123 2.06 1.54 2.64
C ASP A 123 2.95 2.75 2.38
N ARG A 124 4.20 2.60 2.80
CA ARG A 124 5.32 3.49 2.52
C ARG A 124 6.47 2.63 2.02
N PHE A 125 6.23 1.83 0.99
CA PHE A 125 7.30 1.07 0.33
C PHE A 125 8.17 1.99 -0.54
N SER A 126 9.47 1.75 -0.52
CA SER A 126 10.44 2.47 -1.35
C SER A 126 10.57 1.79 -2.70
N HIS A 127 10.32 2.55 -3.77
CA HIS A 127 10.41 2.08 -5.17
C HIS A 127 11.65 2.63 -5.87
N VAL A 128 12.13 3.78 -5.42
CA VAL A 128 13.33 4.47 -5.93
C VAL A 128 14.20 4.99 -4.78
N GLU A 129 15.49 5.21 -5.03
CA GLU A 129 16.46 5.59 -3.98
C GLU A 129 16.21 6.97 -3.36
N ILE A 130 15.46 7.82 -4.05
CA ILE A 130 15.07 9.16 -3.57
C ILE A 130 13.76 9.15 -2.77
N ASP A 131 13.08 8.01 -2.67
CA ASP A 131 11.88 7.88 -1.83
C ASP A 131 12.27 7.97 -0.36
N ASN A 132 11.73 8.97 0.36
CA ASN A 132 11.88 9.09 1.81
C ASN A 132 10.88 8.18 2.57
N ASN A 133 10.83 6.92 2.14
CA ASN A 133 9.92 5.88 2.63
C ASN A 133 10.69 4.89 3.54
N ASP A 134 9.98 4.20 4.43
CA ASP A 134 10.56 3.34 5.48
C ASP A 134 10.23 1.85 5.32
N ASN A 135 9.68 1.47 4.16
CA ASN A 135 9.18 0.14 3.86
C ASN A 135 8.08 -0.37 4.81
N SER A 136 7.38 0.52 5.51
CA SER A 136 6.29 0.11 6.40
C SER A 136 4.96 -0.06 5.65
N ILE A 137 4.10 -0.89 6.22
CA ILE A 137 2.69 -0.99 5.84
C ILE A 137 1.83 -1.00 7.09
N TYR A 138 0.71 -0.29 7.05
CA TYR A 138 -0.25 -0.20 8.13
C TYR A 138 -1.64 -0.54 7.61
N LEU A 139 -2.24 -1.58 8.19
CA LEU A 139 -3.61 -1.99 7.95
C LEU A 139 -4.49 -1.52 9.10
N ARG A 140 -5.63 -0.90 8.78
CA ARG A 140 -6.64 -0.50 9.76
C ARG A 140 -8.00 -0.97 9.30
N LEU A 141 -8.66 -1.80 10.10
CA LEU A 141 -10.01 -2.28 9.82
C LEU A 141 -10.98 -1.62 10.80
N TYR A 142 -11.97 -0.93 10.25
CA TYR A 142 -13.08 -0.34 10.98
C TYR A 142 -14.32 -1.19 10.75
N ALA A 143 -14.96 -1.64 11.82
CA ALA A 143 -16.29 -2.26 11.76
C ALA A 143 -17.31 -1.46 12.56
N ASN A 144 -18.50 -1.40 12.00
CA ASN A 144 -19.67 -0.84 12.68
C ASN A 144 -20.24 -1.83 13.70
N GLU A 145 -20.89 -1.30 14.72
CA GLU A 145 -21.56 -2.08 15.77
C GLU A 145 -22.69 -3.00 15.23
N ASP A 146 -23.28 -2.66 14.08
CA ASP A 146 -24.35 -3.44 13.42
C ASP A 146 -23.83 -4.49 12.40
N GLY A 147 -22.53 -4.51 12.11
CA GLY A 147 -21.92 -5.36 11.09
C GLY A 147 -21.14 -6.52 11.70
N GLN A 148 -21.49 -7.75 11.28
CA GLN A 148 -20.79 -9.02 11.51
C GLN A 148 -19.66 -8.99 12.54
N THR A 149 -19.84 -9.67 13.68
CA THR A 149 -18.83 -9.87 14.72
C THR A 149 -17.47 -10.17 14.09
N LEU A 150 -16.62 -9.16 13.96
CA LEU A 150 -15.26 -9.37 13.47
C LEU A 150 -14.59 -10.26 14.51
N THR A 151 -14.09 -11.40 14.06
CA THR A 151 -13.27 -12.24 14.93
C THR A 151 -12.01 -11.47 15.27
N THR A 152 -11.40 -11.76 16.42
CA THR A 152 -10.14 -11.12 16.84
C THR A 152 -9.01 -11.30 15.82
N ASN A 153 -9.15 -12.24 14.89
CA ASN A 153 -8.16 -12.60 13.87
C ASN A 153 -8.63 -12.21 12.45
N ALA A 154 -9.57 -11.27 12.30
CA ALA A 154 -10.13 -10.94 11.00
C ALA A 154 -9.08 -10.42 9.99
N LEU A 155 -8.01 -9.77 10.47
CA LEU A 155 -6.88 -9.35 9.62
C LEU A 155 -5.91 -10.48 9.25
N GLN A 156 -6.00 -11.67 9.88
CA GLN A 156 -5.00 -12.73 9.72
C GLN A 156 -4.76 -13.16 8.26
N PRO A 157 -5.78 -13.29 7.39
CA PRO A 157 -5.55 -13.65 5.99
C PRO A 157 -4.69 -12.62 5.26
N LEU A 158 -4.93 -11.33 5.51
CA LEU A 158 -4.15 -10.23 4.94
C LEU A 158 -2.72 -10.23 5.49
N ILE A 159 -2.56 -10.47 6.79
CA ILE A 159 -1.24 -10.58 7.44
C ILE A 159 -0.45 -11.73 6.83
N SER A 160 -1.06 -12.91 6.65
CA SER A 160 -0.42 -14.06 6.01
C SER A 160 0.00 -13.75 4.57
N CYS A 161 -0.85 -13.07 3.80
CA CYS A 161 -0.52 -12.61 2.45
C CYS A 161 0.72 -11.69 2.45
N LEU A 162 0.79 -10.74 3.39
CA LEU A 162 1.94 -9.85 3.54
C LEU A 162 3.21 -10.61 3.97
N GLN A 163 3.09 -11.57 4.88
CA GLN A 163 4.22 -12.40 5.33
C GLN A 163 4.81 -13.26 4.22
N GLU A 164 3.97 -13.86 3.37
CA GLU A 164 4.40 -14.56 2.16
C GLU A 164 5.13 -13.64 1.17
N ARG A 165 4.83 -12.35 1.22
CA ARG A 165 5.44 -11.27 0.43
C ARG A 165 6.64 -10.61 1.12
N GLY A 166 7.13 -11.17 2.24
CA GLY A 166 8.34 -10.70 2.91
C GLY A 166 8.14 -9.56 3.91
N VAL A 167 6.90 -9.27 4.30
CA VAL A 167 6.58 -8.33 5.37
C VAL A 167 6.68 -9.01 6.73
N VAL A 168 7.33 -8.35 7.69
CA VAL A 168 7.49 -8.83 9.06
C VAL A 168 6.88 -7.80 10.02
N GLY A 169 6.09 -8.26 10.98
CA GLY A 169 5.40 -7.43 11.98
C GLY A 169 4.84 -8.27 13.12
#